data_AF-A0A1F4C9D7-F1
#
_entry.id   AF-A0A1F4C9D7-F1
#
_cell.length_a   1.000
_cell.length_b   1.000
_cell.length_c   1.000
_cell.angle_alpha   90.00
_cell.angle_beta   90.00
_cell.angle_gamma   90.00
#
_symmetry.space_group_name_H-M   'P 1'
#
loop_
_entity.id
_entity.type
_entity.pdbx_description
1 polymer ?
#
loop_
_entity_poly.entity_id
_entity_poly.type
_entity_poly.pdbx_seq_one_letter_code
_entity_poly.pdbx_strand_id
1 'polypeptide(L)'
;MKFKVSRAEMWSATIDDRAGGAAAVLDPVAKAGADFEFILARRAPEQPGKGLLFVLPVKGAKAVKAAQEVGLGRAAGIHTVKIEGSDKPGTSAAIVCALASAGISFRAISATAVGKKFSGYLALDSGEDAAKAASVLKKL
;
A
#
# COMPACT_ATOMS: atom_id res chain seq x y z
N MET A 1 0.94 20.98 -9.49
CA MET A 1 0.87 20.41 -8.12
C MET A 1 2.30 20.20 -7.62
N LYS A 2 2.54 19.59 -6.45
CA LYS A 2 3.91 19.21 -6.05
C LYS A 2 3.80 18.01 -5.14
N PHE A 3 4.23 16.86 -5.63
CA PHE A 3 4.17 15.61 -4.89
C PHE A 3 5.55 15.16 -4.40
N LYS A 4 5.59 14.63 -3.19
CA LYS A 4 6.68 13.79 -2.72
C LYS A 4 6.35 12.36 -3.09
N VAL A 5 7.21 11.74 -3.90
CA VAL A 5 6.97 10.41 -4.46
C VAL A 5 8.14 9.49 -4.12
N SER A 6 7.84 8.34 -3.51
CA SER A 6 8.84 7.37 -3.05
C SER A 6 8.38 5.93 -3.28
N ARG A 7 9.31 4.98 -3.30
CA ARG A 7 8.98 3.55 -3.31
C ARG A 7 8.58 3.08 -1.92
N ALA A 8 7.65 2.14 -1.85
CA ALA A 8 7.30 1.43 -0.63
C ALA A 8 7.27 -0.08 -0.90
N GLU A 9 7.53 -0.88 0.13
CA GLU A 9 7.47 -2.34 0.05
C GLU A 9 6.19 -2.81 0.74
N MET A 10 5.24 -3.32 -0.05
CA MET A 10 3.98 -3.86 0.45
C MET A 10 4.18 -5.28 0.97
N TRP A 11 3.59 -5.58 2.11
CA TRP A 11 3.50 -6.92 2.67
C TRP A 11 2.05 -7.38 2.64
N SER A 12 1.83 -8.67 2.45
CA SER A 12 0.50 -9.26 2.38
C SER A 12 0.41 -10.60 3.09
N ALA A 13 -0.78 -10.90 3.63
CA ALA A 13 -1.14 -12.18 4.20
C ALA A 13 -2.60 -12.51 3.87
N THR A 14 -2.91 -13.81 3.78
CA THR A 14 -4.30 -14.29 3.84
C THR A 14 -4.72 -14.35 5.31
N ILE A 15 -5.90 -13.83 5.63
CA ILE A 15 -6.49 -13.83 6.96
C ILE A 15 -7.82 -14.59 6.97
N ASP A 16 -8.26 -15.04 8.14
CA ASP A 16 -9.64 -15.50 8.30
C ASP A 16 -10.61 -14.31 8.22
N ASP A 17 -11.68 -14.42 7.43
CA ASP A 17 -12.76 -13.42 7.38
C ASP A 17 -13.71 -13.59 8.57
N ARG A 18 -13.22 -13.24 9.76
CA ARG A 18 -13.96 -13.26 11.02
C ARG A 18 -13.40 -12.25 12.02
N ALA A 19 -14.13 -12.04 13.10
CA ALA A 19 -13.63 -11.28 14.24
C ALA A 19 -12.27 -11.82 14.72
N GLY A 20 -11.29 -10.94 14.87
CA GLY A 20 -9.93 -11.26 15.29
C GLY A 20 -8.99 -11.77 14.19
N GLY A 21 -9.46 -12.05 12.98
CA GLY A 21 -8.62 -12.59 11.89
C GLY A 21 -7.44 -11.69 11.52
N ALA A 22 -7.71 -10.39 11.30
CA ALA A 22 -6.64 -9.41 11.07
C ALA A 22 -5.81 -9.12 12.34
N ALA A 23 -6.43 -9.15 13.53
CA ALA A 23 -5.75 -8.88 14.79
C ALA A 23 -4.68 -9.94 15.10
N ALA A 24 -4.95 -11.21 14.79
CA ALA A 24 -4.00 -12.31 14.95
C ALA A 24 -2.72 -12.13 14.13
N VAL A 25 -2.76 -11.32 13.06
CA VAL A 25 -1.61 -10.98 12.23
C VAL A 25 -0.97 -9.65 12.68
N LEU A 26 -1.76 -8.61 12.93
CA LEU A 26 -1.23 -7.27 13.21
C LEU A 26 -0.60 -7.14 14.62
N ASP A 27 -1.21 -7.75 15.63
CA ASP A 27 -0.81 -7.57 17.04
C ASP A 27 0.61 -8.10 17.33
N PRO A 28 1.02 -9.32 16.91
CA PRO A 28 2.39 -9.79 17.15
C PRO A 28 3.45 -8.92 16.47
N VAL A 29 3.15 -8.41 15.28
CA VAL A 29 4.07 -7.58 14.50
C VAL A 29 4.21 -6.17 15.10
N ALA A 30 3.10 -5.60 15.58
CA ALA A 30 3.11 -4.35 16.35
C ALA A 30 3.89 -4.51 17.68
N LYS A 31 3.69 -5.60 18.41
CA LYS A 31 4.46 -5.94 19.63
C LYS A 31 5.95 -6.12 19.36
N ALA A 32 6.32 -6.51 18.14
CA ALA A 32 7.72 -6.56 17.68
C ALA A 32 8.28 -5.19 17.26
N GLY A 33 7.51 -4.12 17.40
CA GLY A 33 7.91 -2.73 17.17
C GLY A 33 7.58 -2.18 15.78
N ALA A 34 6.69 -2.83 15.02
CA ALA A 34 6.24 -2.28 13.75
C ALA A 34 5.32 -1.06 13.96
N ASP A 35 5.59 -0.01 13.18
CA ASP A 35 4.74 1.17 13.05
C ASP A 35 4.19 1.21 11.62
N PHE A 36 2.94 0.77 11.46
CA PHE A 36 2.30 0.67 10.15
C PHE A 36 1.77 2.04 9.70
N GLU A 37 2.24 2.51 8.54
CA GLU A 37 1.73 3.73 7.91
C GLU A 37 0.45 3.47 7.09
N PHE A 38 0.25 2.23 6.65
CA PHE A 38 -0.86 1.82 5.80
C PHE A 38 -1.31 0.41 6.10
N ILE A 39 -2.63 0.24 6.16
CA ILE A 39 -3.30 -1.06 6.24
C ILE A 39 -4.51 -1.04 5.32
N LEU A 40 -4.65 -2.10 4.51
CA LEU A 40 -5.86 -2.39 3.75
C LEU A 40 -6.22 -3.85 3.97
N ALA A 41 -7.42 -4.10 4.48
CA ALA A 41 -7.99 -5.44 4.53
C ALA A 41 -9.24 -5.49 3.67
N ARG A 42 -9.40 -6.57 2.90
CA ARG A 42 -10.62 -6.84 2.14
C ARG A 42 -10.92 -8.33 2.16
N ARG A 43 -12.18 -8.69 1.92
CA ARG A 43 -12.56 -10.08 1.64
C ARG A 43 -11.90 -10.57 0.35
N ALA A 44 -11.62 -11.86 0.30
CA ALA A 44 -11.17 -12.58 -0.89
C ALA A 44 -12.36 -13.36 -1.45
N PRO A 45 -13.20 -12.78 -2.33
CA PRO A 45 -14.39 -13.46 -2.85
C PRO A 45 -14.06 -14.79 -3.56
N GLU A 46 -12.84 -14.93 -4.08
CA GLU A 46 -12.29 -16.14 -4.67
C GLU A 46 -12.01 -17.27 -3.65
N GLN A 47 -11.98 -16.96 -2.35
CA GLN A 47 -11.69 -17.89 -1.26
C GLN A 47 -12.68 -17.66 -0.10
N PRO A 48 -13.86 -18.33 -0.13
CA PRO A 48 -14.87 -18.18 0.92
C PRO A 48 -14.30 -18.36 2.33
N GLY A 49 -14.66 -17.44 3.24
CA GLY A 49 -14.16 -17.42 4.62
C GLY A 49 -12.76 -16.84 4.79
N LYS A 50 -12.13 -16.32 3.73
CA LYS A 50 -10.81 -15.69 3.77
C LYS A 50 -10.85 -14.23 3.34
N GLY A 51 -9.84 -13.50 3.80
CA GLY A 51 -9.55 -12.12 3.40
C GLY A 51 -8.08 -11.96 3.02
N LEU A 52 -7.77 -10.84 2.38
CA LEU A 52 -6.41 -10.38 2.14
C LEU A 52 -6.14 -9.17 3.01
N LEU A 53 -5.01 -9.19 3.69
CA LEU A 53 -4.45 -8.10 4.45
C LEU A 53 -3.22 -7.58 3.73
N PHE A 54 -3.11 -6.27 3.56
CA PHE A 54 -1.97 -5.57 3.01
C PHE A 54 -1.48 -4.54 4.02
N VAL A 55 -0.16 -4.50 4.28
CA VAL A 55 0.45 -3.60 5.26
C VAL A 55 1.77 -3.04 4.76
N LEU A 56 2.10 -1.82 5.21
CA LEU A 56 3.45 -1.27 5.12
C LEU A 56 3.64 -0.11 6.12
N PRO A 57 4.89 0.24 6.44
CA PRO A 57 6.08 -0.56 6.22
C PRO A 57 6.18 -1.74 7.20
N VAL A 58 6.98 -2.75 6.84
CA VAL A 58 7.52 -3.74 7.80
C VAL A 58 9.04 -3.59 7.75
N LYS A 59 9.64 -3.06 8.82
CA LYS A 59 11.06 -2.68 8.86
C LYS A 59 11.72 -3.14 10.15
N GLY A 60 13.00 -3.50 10.05
CA GLY A 60 13.80 -3.98 11.18
C GLY A 60 13.65 -5.47 11.40
N ALA A 61 14.73 -6.10 11.87
CA ALA A 61 14.85 -7.57 11.93
C ALA A 61 13.76 -8.22 12.81
N LYS A 62 13.39 -7.59 13.94
CA LYS A 62 12.36 -8.11 14.85
C LYS A 62 10.97 -8.10 14.21
N ALA A 63 10.56 -6.97 13.64
CA ALA A 63 9.26 -6.85 12.97
C ALA A 63 9.18 -7.74 11.72
N VAL A 64 10.26 -7.84 10.94
CA VAL A 64 10.32 -8.74 9.77
C VAL A 64 10.16 -10.20 10.19
N LYS A 65 10.87 -10.63 11.24
CA LYS A 65 10.75 -11.99 11.76
C LYS A 65 9.33 -12.27 12.26
N ALA A 66 8.76 -11.38 13.08
CA ALA A 66 7.40 -11.53 13.59
C ALA A 66 6.36 -11.56 12.45
N ALA A 67 6.53 -10.72 11.42
CA ALA A 67 5.67 -10.72 10.25
C ALA A 67 5.68 -12.08 9.54
N GLN A 68 6.87 -12.64 9.30
CA GLN A 68 7.01 -13.97 8.69
C GLN A 68 6.35 -15.08 9.52
N GLU A 69 6.47 -15.02 10.85
CA GLU A 69 5.86 -16.00 11.77
C GLU A 69 4.33 -16.00 11.72
N VAL A 70 3.71 -14.85 11.41
CA VAL A 70 2.24 -14.73 11.25
C VAL A 70 1.78 -14.83 9.79
N GLY A 71 2.66 -15.26 8.88
CA GLY A 71 2.32 -15.47 7.47
C GLY A 71 2.29 -14.21 6.60
N LEU A 72 2.74 -13.07 7.12
CA LEU A 72 3.01 -11.89 6.28
C LEU A 72 4.29 -12.12 5.48
N GLY A 73 4.20 -11.90 4.18
CA GLY A 73 5.35 -11.88 3.28
C GLY A 73 5.32 -10.64 2.39
N ARG A 74 6.45 -10.36 1.73
CA ARG A 74 6.47 -9.36 0.66
C ARG A 74 5.43 -9.72 -0.40
N ALA A 75 4.61 -8.76 -0.79
CA ALA A 75 3.57 -8.96 -1.78
C ALA A 75 4.20 -9.12 -3.18
N ALA A 76 4.44 -10.37 -3.58
CA ALA A 76 5.07 -10.69 -4.85
C ALA A 76 4.27 -10.11 -6.03
N GLY A 77 4.96 -9.48 -6.98
CA GLY A 77 4.35 -8.86 -8.16
C GLY A 77 3.57 -7.56 -7.87
N ILE A 78 3.60 -7.04 -6.63
CA ILE A 78 3.02 -5.74 -6.29
C ILE A 78 4.14 -4.71 -6.07
N HIS A 79 4.24 -3.75 -6.99
CA HIS A 79 5.21 -2.67 -6.90
C HIS A 79 4.52 -1.40 -6.40
N THR A 80 4.90 -0.92 -5.21
CA THR A 80 4.17 0.17 -4.55
C THR A 80 4.91 1.51 -4.64
N VAL A 81 4.17 2.57 -4.96
CA VAL A 81 4.61 3.97 -4.94
C VAL A 81 3.79 4.73 -3.91
N LYS A 82 4.46 5.34 -2.93
CA LYS A 82 3.85 6.29 -1.99
C LYS A 82 3.88 7.69 -2.57
N ILE A 83 2.75 8.38 -2.47
CA ILE A 83 2.50 9.72 -2.99
C ILE A 83 2.00 10.58 -1.82
N GLU A 84 2.68 11.68 -1.55
CA GLU A 84 2.31 12.62 -0.48
C GLU A 84 2.25 14.05 -1.05
N GLY A 85 1.31 14.86 -0.58
CA GLY A 85 1.19 16.25 -1.02
C GLY A 85 0.16 17.05 -0.23
N SER A 86 -0.11 18.28 -0.66
CA SER A 86 -1.21 19.08 -0.13
C SER A 86 -2.55 18.49 -0.57
N ASP A 87 -3.51 18.43 0.36
CA ASP A 87 -4.88 18.07 0.01
C ASP A 87 -5.57 19.24 -0.70
N LYS A 88 -5.91 19.04 -1.97
CA LYS A 88 -6.53 20.06 -2.83
C LYS A 88 -7.60 19.42 -3.71
N PRO A 89 -8.67 20.15 -4.06
CA PRO A 89 -9.66 19.68 -5.02
C PRO A 89 -9.02 19.15 -6.30
N GLY A 90 -9.46 17.98 -6.76
CA GLY A 90 -8.99 17.36 -8.01
C GLY A 90 -7.65 16.62 -7.92
N THR A 91 -7.00 16.54 -6.75
CA THR A 91 -5.68 15.89 -6.61
C THR A 91 -5.65 14.45 -7.11
N SER A 92 -6.59 13.61 -6.67
CA SER A 92 -6.65 12.20 -7.10
C SER A 92 -6.95 12.08 -8.59
N ALA A 93 -7.81 12.95 -9.14
CA ALA A 93 -8.11 13.00 -10.57
C ALA A 93 -6.87 13.34 -11.40
N ALA A 94 -6.10 14.36 -10.98
CA ALA A 94 -4.86 14.74 -11.65
C ALA A 94 -3.82 13.59 -11.65
N ILE A 95 -3.72 12.87 -10.53
CA ILE A 95 -2.85 11.67 -10.42
C ILE A 95 -3.26 10.62 -11.46
N VAL A 96 -4.53 10.19 -11.47
CA VAL A 96 -4.98 9.13 -12.38
C VAL A 96 -4.94 9.55 -13.84
N CYS A 97 -5.27 10.81 -14.16
CA CYS A 97 -5.15 11.34 -15.52
C CYS A 97 -3.69 11.33 -16.01
N ALA A 98 -2.73 11.72 -15.17
CA ALA A 98 -1.32 11.70 -15.54
C ALA A 98 -0.79 10.27 -15.78
N LEU A 99 -1.22 9.31 -14.96
CA LEU A 99 -0.92 7.88 -15.17
C LEU A 99 -1.51 7.39 -16.50
N ALA A 100 -2.77 7.72 -16.78
CA ALA A 100 -3.45 7.36 -18.02
C ALA A 100 -2.77 7.97 -19.26
N SER A 101 -2.40 9.25 -19.24
CA SER A 101 -1.65 9.90 -20.33
C SER A 101 -0.27 9.28 -20.56
N ALA A 102 0.30 8.65 -19.53
CA ALA A 102 1.55 7.90 -19.63
C ALA A 102 1.34 6.42 -20.05
N GLY A 103 0.10 5.98 -20.26
CA GLY A 103 -0.24 4.59 -20.59
C GLY A 103 -0.01 3.62 -19.43
N ILE A 104 -0.17 4.06 -18.18
CA ILE A 104 0.06 3.24 -16.98
C ILE A 104 -1.28 2.79 -16.42
N SER A 105 -1.49 1.47 -16.36
CA SER A 105 -2.55 0.85 -15.56
C SER A 105 -2.06 0.57 -14.14
N PHE A 106 -2.97 0.35 -13.21
CA PHE A 106 -2.62 0.06 -11.82
C PHE A 106 -3.57 -0.96 -11.19
N ARG A 107 -3.04 -1.74 -10.24
CA ARG A 107 -3.80 -2.75 -9.49
C ARG A 107 -4.76 -2.11 -8.49
N ALA A 108 -4.28 -1.09 -7.78
CA ALA A 108 -5.05 -0.39 -6.76
C ALA A 108 -4.46 0.99 -6.47
N ILE A 109 -5.31 1.90 -6.02
CA ILE A 109 -4.91 3.15 -5.39
C ILE A 109 -5.72 3.33 -4.11
N SER A 110 -5.05 3.67 -3.02
CA SER A 110 -5.68 4.13 -1.79
C SER A 110 -5.06 5.45 -1.39
N ALA A 111 -5.89 6.46 -1.15
CA ALA A 111 -5.43 7.78 -0.73
C ALA A 111 -6.39 8.36 0.32
N THR A 112 -5.85 9.10 1.26
CA THR A 112 -6.62 9.67 2.36
C THR A 112 -6.09 11.05 2.72
N ALA A 113 -7.01 12.00 2.90
CA ALA A 113 -6.71 13.33 3.41
C ALA A 113 -6.48 13.26 4.92
N VAL A 114 -5.40 13.91 5.38
CA VAL A 114 -5.01 14.04 6.78
C VAL A 114 -4.68 15.51 7.04
N GLY A 115 -5.64 16.24 7.62
CA GLY A 115 -5.55 17.68 7.79
C GLY A 115 -5.43 18.39 6.43
N LYS A 116 -4.37 19.17 6.23
CA LYS A 116 -4.11 19.92 4.97
C LYS A 116 -3.25 19.15 3.96
N LYS A 117 -2.97 17.87 4.22
CA LYS A 117 -2.13 17.00 3.40
C LYS A 117 -2.90 15.74 3.02
N PHE A 118 -2.37 14.98 2.06
CA PHE A 118 -2.81 13.63 1.79
C PHE A 118 -1.61 12.67 1.75
N SER A 119 -1.89 11.41 2.03
CA SER A 119 -0.99 10.28 1.74
C SER A 119 -1.75 9.30 0.85
N GLY A 120 -1.07 8.74 -0.15
CA GLY A 120 -1.61 7.75 -1.04
C GLY A 120 -0.59 6.68 -1.41
N TYR A 121 -1.10 5.49 -1.72
CA TYR A 121 -0.34 4.31 -2.07
C TYR A 121 -0.91 3.75 -3.37
N LEU A 122 -0.06 3.69 -4.39
CA LEU A 122 -0.36 3.19 -5.72
C LEU A 122 0.34 1.83 -5.89
N ALA A 123 -0.43 0.79 -6.20
CA ALA A 123 0.06 -0.55 -6.47
C ALA A 123 0.08 -0.81 -7.98
N LEU A 124 1.23 -1.22 -8.51
CA LEU A 124 1.47 -1.47 -9.93
C LEU A 124 1.90 -2.91 -10.21
N ASP A 125 1.74 -3.32 -11.46
CA ASP A 125 2.05 -4.68 -11.94
C ASP A 125 3.54 -4.94 -12.13
N SER A 126 4.34 -3.91 -12.42
CA SER A 126 5.77 -4.06 -12.72
C SER A 126 6.65 -3.00 -12.03
N GLY A 127 7.93 -3.34 -11.88
CA GLY A 127 8.95 -2.41 -11.39
C GLY A 127 9.15 -1.21 -12.31
N GLU A 128 9.01 -1.44 -13.62
CA GLU A 128 9.12 -0.44 -14.70
C GLU A 128 7.97 0.57 -14.63
N ASP A 129 6.72 0.09 -14.56
CA ASP A 129 5.55 0.97 -14.43
C ASP A 129 5.64 1.81 -13.18
N ALA A 130 6.09 1.22 -12.08
CA ALA A 130 6.26 1.96 -10.84
C ALA A 130 7.39 3.02 -10.92
N ALA A 131 8.39 2.83 -11.78
CA ALA A 131 9.46 3.82 -11.99
C ALA A 131 8.94 4.96 -12.87
N LYS A 132 8.22 4.60 -13.93
CA LYS A 132 7.56 5.52 -14.85
C LYS A 132 6.51 6.37 -14.13
N ALA A 133 5.65 5.74 -13.32
CA ALA A 133 4.66 6.41 -12.47
C ALA A 133 5.33 7.40 -11.53
N ALA A 134 6.40 6.99 -10.84
CA ALA A 134 7.13 7.89 -9.95
C ALA A 134 7.72 9.10 -10.71
N SER A 135 8.24 8.91 -11.92
CA SER A 135 8.76 9.98 -12.77
C SER A 135 7.66 10.94 -13.23
N VAL A 136 6.53 10.43 -13.69
CA VAL A 136 5.38 11.22 -14.16
C VAL A 136 4.78 12.04 -13.02
N LEU A 137 4.54 11.41 -11.87
CA LEU A 137 3.91 12.07 -10.72
C LEU A 137 4.80 13.13 -10.08
N LYS A 138 6.12 13.01 -10.16
CA LYS A 138 7.06 14.06 -9.70
C LYS A 138 7.02 15.33 -10.56
N LYS A 139 6.50 15.24 -11.80
CA LYS A 139 6.38 16.38 -12.72
C LYS A 139 5.05 17.14 -12.57
N LEU A 140 4.10 16.59 -11.80
CA LEU A 140 2.86 17.27 -11.44
C LEU A 140 3.11 18.33 -10.39
#